data_AF-A0A401FMF1-F1
#
_entry.id   AF-A0A401FMF1-F1
#
_cell.length_a   1.000
_cell.length_b   1.000
_cell.length_c   1.000
_cell.angle_alpha   90.00
_cell.angle_beta   90.00
_cell.angle_gamma   90.00
#
_symmetry.space_group_name_H-M   'P 1'
#
loop_
_entity.id
_entity.type
_entity.pdbx_description
1 polymer ?
#
loop_
_entity_poly.entity_id
_entity_poly.type
_entity_poly.pdbx_seq_one_letter_code
_entity_poly.pdbx_strand_id
1 'polypeptide(L)'
;MGASQSQILADIVIPFIQPGIISGFFMAITYSLDDFAVTFFVTGNGFTTLSVEIYSRARQGIDLEINALSGIMFIFSLILVVAYYFIENHNPSGSSKKKRRLEERR
;
A
#
# COMPACT_ATOMS: atom_id res chain seq x y z
N MET A 1 -45.57 10.50 -7.88
CA MET A 1 -44.49 9.49 -7.97
C MET A 1 -43.68 9.60 -6.69
N GLY A 2 -43.94 8.72 -5.71
CA GLY A 2 -43.51 8.86 -4.31
C GLY A 2 -42.51 7.79 -3.90
N ALA A 3 -41.39 7.65 -4.62
CA ALA A 3 -40.32 6.77 -4.21
C ALA A 3 -39.61 7.38 -2.98
N SER A 4 -39.43 6.61 -1.91
CA SER A 4 -38.66 7.05 -0.75
C SER A 4 -37.20 7.26 -1.15
N GLN A 5 -36.48 8.13 -0.43
CA GLN A 5 -35.05 8.39 -0.71
C GLN A 5 -34.20 7.10 -0.66
N SER A 6 -34.59 6.14 0.18
CA SER A 6 -33.95 4.83 0.27
C SER A 6 -34.18 3.96 -0.98
N GLN A 7 -35.36 4.01 -1.59
CA GLN A 7 -35.66 3.31 -2.85
C GLN A 7 -34.85 3.90 -4.00
N ILE A 8 -34.74 5.24 -4.09
CA ILE A 8 -33.93 5.89 -5.12
C ILE A 8 -32.45 5.49 -4.99
N LEU A 9 -31.92 5.44 -3.75
CA LEU A 9 -30.55 5.01 -3.50
C LEU A 9 -30.32 3.57 -3.96
N ALA A 10 -31.15 2.62 -3.51
CA ALA A 10 -30.97 1.20 -3.79
C ALA A 10 -31.27 0.83 -5.24
N ASP A 11 -32.32 1.41 -5.84
CA ASP A 11 -32.84 0.95 -7.13
C ASP A 11 -32.30 1.75 -8.32
N ILE A 12 -31.77 2.96 -8.08
CA ILE A 12 -31.26 3.84 -9.13
C ILE A 12 -29.77 4.11 -8.93
N VAL A 13 -29.37 4.61 -7.76
CA VAL A 13 -27.99 5.05 -7.54
C VAL A 13 -27.03 3.87 -7.48
N ILE A 14 -27.30 2.86 -6.64
CA ILE A 14 -26.46 1.65 -6.49
C ILE A 14 -26.20 0.95 -7.84
N PRO A 15 -27.22 0.58 -8.65
CA PRO A 15 -26.99 -0.08 -9.94
C PRO A 15 -26.24 0.82 -10.93
N PHE A 16 -26.45 2.14 -10.87
CA PHE A 16 -25.73 3.09 -11.72
C PHE A 16 -24.24 3.20 -11.38
N ILE A 17 -23.88 3.18 -10.09
CA ILE A 17 -22.48 3.22 -9.62
C ILE A 17 -21.85 1.83 -9.48
N GLN A 18 -22.62 0.76 -9.69
CA GLN A 18 -22.19 -0.63 -9.59
C GLN A 18 -20.89 -0.94 -10.33
N PRO A 19 -20.67 -0.54 -11.60
CA PRO A 19 -19.38 -0.77 -12.27
C PRO A 19 -18.21 -0.07 -11.57
N GLY A 20 -18.43 1.10 -10.97
CA GLY A 20 -17.44 1.82 -10.17
C GLY A 20 -17.13 1.13 -8.84
N ILE A 21 -18.16 0.60 -8.17
CA ILE A 21 -18.00 -0.22 -6.94
C ILE A 21 -17.15 -1.46 -7.25
N ILE A 22 -17.44 -2.15 -8.35
CA ILE A 22 -16.68 -3.34 -8.77
C ILE A 22 -15.21 -2.98 -9.05
N SER A 23 -14.96 -1.87 -9.75
CA SER A 23 -13.59 -1.38 -9.98
C SER A 23 -12.87 -1.05 -8.67
N GLY A 24 -13.53 -0.36 -7.74
CA GLY A 24 -12.96 -0.03 -6.43
C GLY A 24 -12.72 -1.27 -5.56
N PHE A 25 -13.61 -2.26 -5.65
CA PHE A 25 -13.48 -3.55 -4.97
C PHE A 25 -12.24 -4.31 -5.45
N PHE A 26 -12.05 -4.43 -6.77
CA PHE A 26 -10.84 -5.06 -7.31
C PHE A 26 -9.58 -4.28 -6.95
N MET A 27 -9.60 -2.95 -6.98
CA MET A 27 -8.46 -2.13 -6.58
C MET A 27 -8.09 -2.32 -5.10
N ALA A 28 -9.09 -2.40 -4.21
CA ALA A 28 -8.89 -2.69 -2.79
C ALA A 28 -8.35 -4.11 -2.57
N ILE A 29 -8.83 -5.11 -3.32
CA ILE A 29 -8.28 -6.48 -3.30
C ILE A 29 -6.82 -6.47 -3.76
N THR A 30 -6.50 -5.82 -4.88
CA THR A 30 -5.15 -5.77 -5.40
C THR A 30 -4.20 -5.14 -4.39
N TYR A 31 -4.59 -4.03 -3.76
CA TYR A 31 -3.79 -3.38 -2.73
C TYR A 31 -3.63 -4.24 -1.47
N SER A 32 -4.70 -4.89 -1.01
CA SER A 32 -4.63 -5.82 0.13
C SER A 32 -3.78 -7.05 -0.18
N LEU A 33 -3.79 -7.55 -1.42
CA LEU A 33 -2.99 -8.70 -1.82
C LEU A 33 -1.50 -8.33 -1.94
N ASP A 34 -1.19 -7.11 -2.40
CA ASP A 34 0.19 -6.58 -2.42
C ASP A 34 0.76 -6.49 -1.00
N ASP A 35 0.02 -5.84 -0.08
CA ASP A 35 0.42 -5.70 1.33
C ASP A 35 0.42 -7.04 2.09
N PHE A 36 -0.53 -7.94 1.80
CA PHE A 36 -0.54 -9.31 2.33
C PHE A 36 0.60 -10.15 1.79
N ALA A 37 0.92 -10.08 0.50
CA ALA A 37 2.01 -10.85 -0.09
C ALA A 37 3.35 -10.41 0.52
N VAL A 38 3.60 -9.09 0.61
CA VAL A 38 4.77 -8.56 1.31
C VAL A 38 4.78 -9.04 2.75
N THR A 39 3.69 -8.85 3.50
CA THR A 39 3.62 -9.29 4.90
C THR A 39 3.78 -10.79 5.06
N PHE A 40 3.27 -11.62 4.15
CA PHE A 40 3.38 -13.07 4.15
C PHE A 40 4.81 -13.54 3.88
N PHE A 41 5.49 -12.93 2.91
CA PHE A 41 6.89 -13.22 2.62
C PHE A 41 7.84 -12.65 3.69
N VAL A 42 7.45 -11.55 4.33
CA VAL A 42 8.19 -10.92 5.45
C VAL A 42 7.99 -11.69 6.76
N THR A 43 6.78 -12.20 6.99
CA THR A 43 6.41 -13.00 8.18
C THR A 43 6.59 -14.50 7.91
N GLY A 44 7.36 -14.87 6.86
CA GLY A 44 7.53 -16.25 6.41
C GLY A 44 7.52 -17.25 7.56
N ASN A 45 6.48 -18.08 7.61
CA ASN A 45 6.21 -19.10 8.62
C ASN A 45 5.86 -18.62 10.06
N GLY A 46 4.73 -17.90 10.22
CA GLY A 46 4.19 -17.47 11.52
C GLY A 46 2.88 -18.13 11.99
N PHE A 47 2.37 -19.17 11.32
CA PHE A 47 1.24 -19.95 11.83
C PHE A 47 1.74 -21.19 12.56
N THR A 48 2.11 -21.02 13.82
CA THR A 48 2.08 -22.12 14.78
C THR A 48 0.61 -22.54 14.93
N THR A 49 0.22 -23.61 14.27
CA THR A 49 -0.95 -24.37 14.70
C THR A 49 -0.77 -24.72 16.18
N LEU A 50 -1.84 -24.95 16.94
CA LEU A 50 -1.79 -25.25 18.39
C LEU A 50 -0.70 -26.28 18.77
N SER A 51 -0.39 -27.19 17.85
CA SER A 51 0.65 -28.21 17.96
C SER A 51 2.10 -27.67 17.97
N VAL A 52 2.40 -26.57 17.29
CA VAL A 52 3.75 -25.98 17.23
C VAL A 52 4.02 -25.05 18.41
N GLU A 53 3.00 -24.34 18.91
CA GLU A 53 3.09 -23.51 20.13
C GLU A 53 3.55 -24.34 21.34
N ILE A 54 3.02 -25.56 21.50
CA ILE A 54 3.37 -26.47 22.60
C ILE A 54 4.81 -26.99 22.46
N TYR A 55 5.28 -27.25 21.24
CA TYR A 55 6.66 -27.70 20.98
C TYR A 55 7.69 -26.56 21.14
N SER A 56 7.32 -25.34 20.73
CA SER A 56 8.18 -24.15 20.77
C SER A 56 8.42 -23.63 22.19
N ARG A 57 7.38 -23.55 23.03
CA ARG A 57 7.53 -23.17 24.45
C ARG A 57 8.42 -24.12 25.25
N ALA A 58 8.67 -25.32 24.74
CA ALA A 58 9.58 -26.28 25.36
C ALA A 58 11.07 -26.10 24.98
N ARG A 59 11.43 -25.27 23.97
CA ARG A 59 12.81 -25.29 23.44
C ARG A 59 13.56 -23.97 23.37
N GLN A 60 12.99 -22.84 22.98
CA GLN A 60 13.77 -21.61 22.68
C GLN A 60 12.80 -20.41 22.79
N GLY A 61 13.05 -19.31 23.49
CA GLY A 61 14.28 -18.51 23.52
C GLY A 61 14.19 -17.48 22.40
N ILE A 62 13.63 -16.29 22.69
CA ILE A 62 13.48 -15.06 21.87
C ILE A 62 13.80 -15.25 20.38
N ASP A 63 12.79 -15.17 19.51
CA ASP A 63 12.94 -15.37 18.07
C ASP A 63 13.81 -14.27 17.41
N LEU A 64 15.13 -14.49 17.37
CA LEU A 64 16.10 -13.63 16.66
C LEU A 64 15.76 -13.49 15.17
N GLU A 65 15.02 -14.45 14.61
CA GLU A 65 14.58 -14.45 13.21
C GLU A 65 13.62 -13.29 12.92
N ILE A 66 12.67 -13.02 13.82
CA ILE A 66 11.71 -11.91 13.67
C ILE A 66 12.42 -10.56 13.74
N ASN A 67 13.39 -10.41 14.65
CA ASN A 67 14.15 -9.17 14.80
C ASN A 67 15.13 -8.94 13.63
N ALA A 68 15.67 -10.01 13.03
CA ALA A 68 16.49 -9.91 11.82
C ALA A 68 15.66 -9.49 10.61
N LEU A 69 14.47 -10.09 10.44
CA LEU A 69 13.53 -9.76 9.37
C LEU A 69 13.05 -8.29 9.46
N SER A 70 12.72 -7.82 10.66
CA SER A 70 12.32 -6.42 10.87
C SER A 70 13.45 -5.44 10.56
N GLY A 71 14.70 -5.77 10.91
CA GLY A 71 15.88 -4.96 10.58
C GLY A 71 16.10 -4.85 9.07
N ILE A 72 15.95 -5.96 8.33
CA ILE A 72 16.08 -5.97 6.86
C ILE A 72 14.97 -5.13 6.23
N MET A 73 13.72 -5.28 6.69
CA MET A 73 12.58 -4.48 6.20
C MET A 73 12.74 -2.99 6.50
N PHE A 74 13.28 -2.65 7.66
CA PHE A 74 13.59 -1.28 8.03
C PHE A 74 14.64 -0.67 7.10
N ILE A 75 15.74 -1.38 6.82
CA ILE A 75 16.76 -0.92 5.87
C ILE A 75 16.19 -0.79 4.46
N PHE A 76 15.39 -1.76 4.02
CA PHE A 76 14.76 -1.74 2.71
C PHE A 76 13.83 -0.52 2.53
N SER A 77 12.95 -0.25 3.50
CA SER A 77 12.09 0.93 3.46
C SER A 77 12.88 2.24 3.50
N LEU A 78 13.96 2.31 4.28
CA LEU A 78 14.86 3.46 4.32
C LEU A 78 15.49 3.73 2.93
N ILE A 79 15.95 2.68 2.24
CA ILE A 79 16.52 2.79 0.89
C ILE A 79 15.47 3.31 -0.10
N LEU A 80 14.24 2.79 -0.05
CA LEU A 80 13.16 3.27 -0.93
C LEU A 80 12.83 4.74 -0.69
N VAL A 81 12.75 5.18 0.57
CA VAL A 81 12.51 6.59 0.91
C VAL A 81 13.63 7.48 0.41
N VAL A 82 14.90 7.06 0.59
CA VAL A 82 16.05 7.83 0.10
C VAL A 82 16.09 7.88 -1.43
N ALA A 83 15.79 6.77 -2.11
CA ALA A 83 15.71 6.73 -3.56
C ALA A 83 14.59 7.62 -4.09
N TYR A 84 13.40 7.54 -3.48
CA TYR A 84 12.27 8.42 -3.79
C TYR A 84 12.65 9.89 -3.59
N TYR A 85 13.26 10.22 -2.45
CA TYR A 85 13.74 11.58 -2.17
C TYR A 85 14.75 12.06 -3.20
N PHE A 86 15.68 11.20 -3.64
CA PHE A 86 16.67 11.57 -4.65
C PHE A 86 16.01 11.81 -6.01
N ILE A 87 15.07 10.95 -6.43
CA ILE A 87 14.32 11.11 -7.68
C ILE A 87 13.48 12.39 -7.65
N GLU A 88 12.77 12.66 -6.56
CA GLU A 88 11.96 13.87 -6.37
C GLU A 88 12.84 15.13 -6.37
N ASN A 89 13.98 15.09 -5.65
CA ASN A 89 14.91 16.20 -5.58
C ASN A 89 15.68 16.43 -6.90
N HIS A 90 15.71 15.43 -7.80
CA HIS A 90 16.23 15.55 -9.17
C HIS A 90 15.16 15.95 -10.20
N ASN A 91 13.96 16.30 -9.78
CA ASN A 91 12.98 16.95 -10.64
C ASN A 91 12.97 18.47 -10.41
N PRO A 92 13.93 19.26 -10.94
CA PRO A 92 13.83 20.70 -10.98
C PRO A 92 12.80 21.11 -12.05
N SER A 93 11.53 20.72 -11.87
CA SER A 93 10.38 21.21 -12.63
C SER A 93 10.04 22.67 -12.25
N GLY A 94 11.05 23.54 -12.17
CA GLY A 94 10.90 24.94 -11.78
C GLY A 94 11.78 25.93 -12.55
N SER A 95 12.87 25.50 -13.21
CA SER A 95 13.87 26.46 -13.76
C SER A 95 13.74 26.76 -15.25
N SER A 96 12.92 26.03 -16.02
CA SER A 96 12.79 26.26 -17.47
C SER A 96 11.81 27.40 -17.84
N LYS A 97 10.86 27.75 -16.95
CA LYS A 97 9.86 28.80 -17.24
C LYS A 97 10.40 30.24 -17.15
N LYS A 98 11.56 30.47 -16.50
CA LYS A 98 12.12 31.84 -16.34
C LYS A 98 12.91 32.32 -17.55
N LYS A 99 13.49 31.42 -18.37
CA LYS A 99 14.26 31.82 -19.57
C LYS A 99 13.38 32.32 -20.72
N ARG A 100 12.17 31.78 -20.91
CA ARG A 100 11.32 32.12 -22.06
C ARG A 100 10.69 33.53 -22.01
N ARG A 101 10.47 34.10 -20.82
CA ARG A 101 9.93 35.48 -20.67
C ARG A 101 10.96 36.58 -20.90
N LEU A 102 12.25 36.26 -20.87
CA LEU A 102 13.34 37.22 -21.12
C LEU A 102 13.64 37.36 -22.62
N GLU A 103 13.28 36.36 -23.42
CA GLU A 103 13.44 36.36 -24.88
C GLU A 103 12.27 37.03 -25.60
N GLU A 104 11.05 36.98 -25.05
CA GLU A 104 9.88 37.71 -25.61
C GLU A 104 9.92 39.24 -25.42
N ARG A 105 10.96 39.77 -24.74
CA ARG A 105 11.13 41.21 -24.46
C ARG A 105 12.37 41.82 -25.14
N ARG A 106 13.06 41.09 -26.00
CA ARG A 106 14.13 41.58 -26.88
C ARG A 106 13.68 41.52 -28.32
#